data_AF-A0A925RGS4-F1
#
_entry.id   AF-A0A925RGS4-F1
#
_cell.length_a   1.000
_cell.length_b   1.000
_cell.length_c   1.000
_cell.angle_alpha   90.00
_cell.angle_beta   90.00
_cell.angle_gamma   90.00
#
_symmetry.space_group_name_H-M   'P 1'
#
loop_
_entity.id
_entity.type
_entity.pdbx_description
1 polymer ?
#
loop_
_entity_poly.entity_id
_entity_poly.type
_entity_poly.pdbx_seq_one_letter_code
_entity_poly.pdbx_strand_id
1 'polypeptide(L)'
;MTLERGRSQEAAGGRQQAEAREAEGTTQNALTPSSTHAIIHSRHHPLIHSPLPTPLPLLVGGTGLYIKAIVRGLKIPRVPPQPELRSQLQALGQLQLYAFLQQVDSASAAKIHPNDQVRTLRSLEVFYVTGRPMSAQQGEQPPTYPILQLGLDCQSVEQSDRRIEQRTEQMVAAGLVQEVESLCQKYGADLPLLNTLGYAEFKQYLAGDLSLQQAKTLTILHTRQFAKRQRTWFRADPAIEWFDADSPMLLEEVWQRVQEFLLNHQ
;
A
#
# COMPACT_ATOMS: atom_id res chain seq x y z
N MET A 1 -28.15 27.94 69.68
CA MET A 1 -27.33 27.25 68.67
C MET A 1 -26.68 28.34 67.83
N THR A 2 -25.68 29.08 68.28
CA THR A 2 -24.36 28.73 68.85
C THR A 2 -23.36 28.28 67.77
N LEU A 3 -22.37 29.17 67.57
CA LEU A 3 -21.01 29.00 66.98
C LEU A 3 -20.89 28.82 65.46
N GLU A 4 -19.84 29.27 64.77
CA GLU A 4 -18.89 30.40 64.85
C GLU A 4 -17.89 30.20 63.69
N ARG A 5 -17.39 31.31 63.14
CA ARG A 5 -16.03 31.58 62.60
C ARG A 5 -15.33 30.59 61.65
N GLY A 6 -14.76 31.13 60.57
CA GLY A 6 -13.58 30.55 59.93
C GLY A 6 -13.20 31.14 58.58
N ARG A 7 -12.38 32.19 58.60
CA ARG A 7 -11.82 32.94 57.47
C ARG A 7 -10.72 32.17 56.70
N SER A 8 -10.50 32.64 55.47
CA SER A 8 -9.20 32.82 54.78
C SER A 8 -8.62 31.69 53.90
N GLN A 9 -8.37 32.09 52.63
CA GLN A 9 -7.12 32.02 51.84
C GLN A 9 -6.43 30.65 51.69
N GLU A 10 -5.72 30.30 50.62
CA GLU A 10 -5.37 30.80 49.29
C GLU A 10 -4.31 29.78 48.80
N ALA A 11 -4.17 29.60 47.48
CA ALA A 11 -3.05 28.92 46.81
C ALA A 11 -2.85 27.39 46.96
N ALA A 12 -3.24 26.67 45.90
CA ALA A 12 -2.35 25.71 45.22
C ALA A 12 -2.89 25.47 43.79
N GLY A 13 -2.73 26.47 42.92
CA GLY A 13 -2.89 26.33 41.48
C GLY A 13 -1.67 25.61 40.88
N GLY A 14 -1.92 24.63 40.02
CA GLY A 14 -0.86 23.89 39.34
C GLY A 14 -1.40 23.03 38.20
N ARG A 15 -1.55 23.65 37.03
CA ARG A 15 -1.40 23.06 35.68
C ARG A 15 -2.11 21.72 35.40
N GLN A 16 -3.25 21.77 34.70
CA GLN A 16 -3.62 20.82 33.62
C GLN A 16 -5.02 21.15 33.03
N GLN A 17 -5.18 22.36 32.49
CA GLN A 17 -6.31 22.70 31.62
C GLN A 17 -5.83 23.68 30.56
N ALA A 18 -5.02 23.20 29.61
CA ALA A 18 -4.67 23.92 28.38
C ALA A 18 -3.98 22.97 27.39
N GLU A 19 -4.67 21.94 26.88
CA GLU A 19 -4.18 21.16 25.72
C GLU A 19 -5.27 20.34 25.01
N ALA A 20 -6.53 20.80 25.06
CA ALA A 20 -7.68 20.12 24.45
C ALA A 20 -8.31 20.85 23.26
N ARG A 21 -7.60 21.81 22.65
CA ARG A 21 -8.09 22.54 21.46
C ARG A 21 -6.93 22.87 20.52
N GLU A 22 -6.64 21.95 19.59
CA GLU A 22 -6.22 22.21 18.21
C GLU A 22 -5.85 20.88 17.51
N ALA A 23 -6.87 20.10 17.17
CA ALA A 23 -6.73 18.93 16.32
C ALA A 23 -7.96 18.80 15.40
N GLU A 24 -8.21 19.84 14.61
CA GLU A 24 -9.13 19.78 13.46
C GLU A 24 -8.31 19.93 12.17
N GLY A 25 -7.83 18.79 11.68
CA GLY A 25 -7.36 18.62 10.31
C GLY A 25 -8.36 17.75 9.58
N THR A 26 -9.23 18.38 8.79
CA THR A 26 -10.32 17.77 8.03
C THR A 26 -9.84 16.63 7.12
N THR A 27 -10.09 15.39 7.53
CA THR A 27 -10.13 14.22 6.65
C THR A 27 -11.47 14.20 5.92
N GLN A 28 -11.54 14.82 4.74
CA GLN A 28 -12.62 14.52 3.81
C GLN A 28 -12.33 13.19 3.12
N ASN A 29 -13.01 12.16 3.64
CA ASN A 29 -13.02 10.81 3.13
C ASN A 29 -13.90 10.77 1.85
N ALA A 30 -13.30 11.03 0.69
CA ALA A 30 -13.94 10.81 -0.61
C ALA A 30 -13.38 9.53 -1.24
N LEU A 31 -14.10 8.42 -1.06
CA LEU A 31 -13.81 7.12 -1.62
C LEU A 31 -14.15 7.11 -3.12
N THR A 32 -13.12 7.25 -3.97
CA THR A 32 -13.12 6.77 -5.35
C THR A 32 -11.94 5.83 -5.55
N PRO A 33 -12.12 4.59 -6.07
CA PRO A 33 -11.06 3.61 -6.18
C PRO A 33 -10.20 3.88 -7.43
N SER A 34 -9.44 4.96 -7.39
CA SER A 34 -8.26 5.19 -8.22
C SER A 34 -7.52 6.37 -7.60
N SER A 35 -6.27 6.17 -7.18
CA SER A 35 -5.37 7.16 -6.56
C SER A 35 -5.42 7.25 -5.03
N THR A 36 -4.82 6.29 -4.32
CA THR A 36 -4.27 6.57 -2.98
C THR A 36 -2.85 7.11 -3.17
N HIS A 37 -2.73 8.41 -3.46
CA HIS A 37 -1.48 9.15 -3.32
C HIS A 37 -1.56 9.93 -2.01
N ALA A 38 -0.84 9.47 -0.98
CA ALA A 38 -0.58 10.33 0.17
C ALA A 38 0.65 11.18 -0.15
N ILE A 39 0.45 12.34 -0.77
CA ILE A 39 1.46 13.41 -0.68
C ILE A 39 1.33 13.96 0.74
N ILE A 40 2.20 13.51 1.64
CA ILE A 40 2.25 14.06 2.99
C ILE A 40 2.94 15.42 2.88
N HIS A 41 2.15 16.49 2.93
CA HIS A 41 2.68 17.80 3.33
C HIS A 41 3.04 17.71 4.81
N SER A 42 4.33 17.62 5.11
CA SER A 42 4.85 17.47 6.46
C SER A 42 4.41 18.64 7.34
N ARG A 43 3.59 18.37 8.37
CA ARG A 43 3.57 19.18 9.58
C ARG A 43 4.75 18.73 10.44
N HIS A 44 5.57 19.69 10.87
CA HIS A 44 6.84 19.45 11.55
C HIS A 44 6.67 18.59 12.81
N HIS A 45 7.27 17.39 12.80
CA HIS A 45 7.53 16.61 14.02
C HIS A 45 8.62 17.34 14.83
N PRO A 46 8.60 17.34 16.18
CA PRO A 46 9.57 18.07 17.02
C PRO A 46 11.05 17.69 16.84
N LEU A 47 11.36 16.63 16.09
CA LEU A 47 12.74 16.27 15.69
C LEU A 47 13.19 16.93 14.37
N ILE A 48 12.27 17.52 13.61
CA ILE A 48 12.52 18.20 12.34
C ILE A 48 12.71 19.69 12.63
N HIS A 49 13.79 20.04 13.32
CA HIS A 49 14.11 21.41 13.70
C HIS A 49 14.78 22.25 12.58
N SER A 50 15.00 21.66 11.39
CA SER A 50 15.55 22.40 10.24
C SER A 50 14.52 22.46 9.11
N PRO A 51 14.15 23.65 8.61
CA PRO A 51 13.24 23.78 7.48
C PRO A 51 13.93 23.22 6.22
N LEU A 52 13.30 22.22 5.59
CA LEU A 52 13.73 21.75 4.27
C LEU A 52 13.52 22.89 3.25
N PRO A 53 14.52 23.17 2.38
CA PRO A 53 14.50 24.35 1.50
C PRO A 53 13.40 24.34 0.43
N THR A 54 12.73 23.20 0.23
CA THR A 54 11.50 23.00 -0.57
C THR A 54 10.74 21.80 0.01
N PRO A 55 9.41 21.66 -0.18
CA PRO A 55 8.71 20.46 0.28
C PRO A 55 9.23 19.23 -0.46
N LEU A 56 10.02 18.42 0.25
CA LEU A 56 10.54 17.15 -0.26
C LEU A 56 9.38 16.14 -0.37
N PRO A 57 9.03 15.65 -1.56
CA PRO A 57 7.97 14.68 -1.70
C PRO A 57 8.41 13.32 -1.11
N LEU A 58 7.65 12.82 -0.15
CA LEU A 58 7.84 11.48 0.42
C LEU A 58 6.76 10.54 -0.11
N LEU A 59 7.20 9.50 -0.83
CA LEU A 59 6.33 8.43 -1.30
C LEU A 59 6.45 7.22 -0.38
N VAL A 60 5.37 6.85 0.29
CA VAL A 60 5.33 5.69 1.20
C VAL A 60 4.35 4.64 0.68
N GLY A 61 4.78 3.38 0.62
CA GLY A 61 3.91 2.28 0.25
C GLY A 61 4.66 0.97 0.01
N GLY A 62 3.91 -0.13 -0.06
CA GLY A 62 4.45 -1.47 -0.30
C GLY A 62 4.16 -2.04 -1.69
N THR A 63 3.56 -1.26 -2.59
CA THR A 63 3.17 -1.78 -3.92
C THR A 63 4.33 -1.63 -4.90
N GLY A 64 5.11 -2.69 -5.06
CA GLY A 64 6.34 -2.68 -5.86
C GLY A 64 6.18 -2.18 -7.30
N LEU A 65 5.07 -2.50 -7.97
CA LEU A 65 4.80 -1.98 -9.33
C LEU A 65 4.61 -0.47 -9.35
N TYR A 66 3.97 0.11 -8.33
CA TYR A 66 3.67 1.55 -8.28
C TYR A 66 4.94 2.34 -7.97
N ILE A 67 5.74 1.85 -7.01
CA ILE A 67 7.08 2.41 -6.74
C ILE A 67 7.94 2.33 -8.00
N LYS A 68 7.99 1.17 -8.67
CA LYS A 68 8.74 1.00 -9.91
C LYS A 68 8.26 1.96 -11.01
N ALA A 69 6.94 2.14 -11.16
CA ALA A 69 6.37 3.08 -12.13
C ALA A 69 6.91 4.50 -11.98
N ILE A 70 7.06 4.97 -10.75
CA ILE A 70 7.54 6.31 -10.44
C ILE A 70 9.06 6.38 -10.57
N VAL A 71 9.78 5.46 -9.92
CA VAL A 71 11.25 5.47 -9.87
C VAL A 71 11.89 5.21 -11.23
N ARG A 72 11.32 4.30 -12.03
CA ARG A 72 11.85 3.93 -13.35
C ARG A 72 11.12 4.65 -14.50
N GLY A 73 10.09 5.45 -14.21
CA GLY A 73 9.26 6.12 -15.20
C GLY A 73 8.70 5.14 -16.25
N LEU A 74 7.92 4.15 -15.78
CA LEU A 74 7.38 3.13 -16.66
C LEU A 74 6.43 3.74 -17.71
N LYS A 75 6.68 3.41 -18.98
CA LYS A 75 5.79 3.73 -20.10
C LYS A 75 4.70 2.67 -20.18
N ILE A 76 3.49 3.05 -19.79
CA ILE A 76 2.32 2.18 -19.81
C ILE A 76 1.48 2.53 -21.05
N PRO A 77 1.07 1.53 -21.87
CA PRO A 77 0.15 1.76 -22.97
C PRO A 77 -1.14 2.42 -22.48
N ARG A 78 -1.52 3.55 -23.08
CA ARG A 78 -2.72 4.32 -22.73
C ARG A 78 -3.99 3.68 -23.30
N VAL A 79 -4.19 2.40 -23.00
CA VAL A 79 -5.35 1.62 -23.43
C VAL A 79 -6.22 1.35 -22.21
N PRO A 80 -7.43 1.93 -22.11
CA PRO A 80 -8.35 1.58 -21.02
C PRO A 80 -8.79 0.11 -21.15
N PRO A 81 -9.25 -0.52 -20.06
CA PRO A 81 -9.83 -1.87 -20.14
C PRO A 81 -11.00 -1.91 -21.13
N GLN A 82 -11.10 -3.00 -21.91
CA GLN A 82 -12.14 -3.21 -22.94
C GLN A 82 -13.00 -4.44 -22.60
N PRO A 83 -14.01 -4.34 -21.71
CA PRO A 83 -14.71 -5.50 -21.14
C PRO A 83 -15.24 -6.49 -22.18
N GLU A 84 -15.85 -5.99 -23.26
CA GLU A 84 -16.41 -6.82 -24.33
C GLU A 84 -15.32 -7.61 -25.06
N LEU A 85 -14.22 -6.94 -25.41
CA LEU A 85 -13.06 -7.59 -26.04
C LEU A 85 -12.43 -8.62 -25.10
N ARG A 86 -12.29 -8.29 -23.81
CA ARG A 86 -11.76 -9.25 -22.82
C ARG A 86 -12.62 -10.50 -22.75
N SER A 87 -13.95 -10.35 -22.72
CA SER A 87 -14.89 -11.46 -22.69
C SER A 87 -14.77 -12.34 -23.95
N GLN A 88 -14.73 -11.72 -25.13
CA GLN A 88 -14.54 -12.44 -26.40
C GLN A 88 -13.23 -13.20 -26.44
N LEU A 89 -12.12 -12.58 -26.01
CA LEU A 89 -10.82 -13.24 -25.95
C LEU A 89 -10.82 -14.40 -24.94
N GLN A 90 -11.40 -14.21 -23.75
CA GLN A 90 -11.48 -15.26 -22.73
C GLN A 90 -12.23 -16.50 -23.23
N ALA A 91 -13.27 -16.32 -24.06
CA ALA A 91 -14.04 -17.42 -24.62
C ALA A 91 -13.21 -18.36 -25.53
N LEU A 92 -12.09 -17.90 -26.09
CA LEU A 92 -11.20 -18.70 -26.93
C LEU A 92 -10.30 -19.66 -26.12
N GLY A 93 -10.16 -19.40 -24.83
CA GLY A 93 -9.33 -20.20 -23.93
C GLY A 93 -7.83 -19.88 -24.01
N GLN A 94 -7.13 -20.11 -22.90
CA GLN A 94 -5.75 -19.64 -22.71
C GLN A 94 -4.75 -20.19 -23.72
N LEU A 95 -4.88 -21.46 -24.11
CA LEU A 95 -3.96 -22.08 -25.06
C LEU A 95 -3.96 -21.36 -26.40
N GLN A 96 -5.16 -21.00 -26.90
CA GLN A 96 -5.30 -20.25 -28.15
C GLN A 96 -4.81 -18.81 -28.01
N LEU A 97 -5.15 -18.15 -26.90
CA LEU A 97 -4.68 -16.79 -26.62
C LEU A 97 -3.16 -16.70 -26.57
N TYR A 98 -2.51 -17.66 -25.92
CA TYR A 98 -1.05 -17.66 -25.85
C TYR A 98 -0.41 -17.91 -27.23
N ALA A 99 -0.99 -18.79 -28.05
CA ALA A 99 -0.54 -18.98 -29.44
C ALA A 99 -0.68 -17.70 -30.28
N PHE A 100 -1.79 -16.96 -30.14
CA PHE A 100 -1.94 -15.66 -30.79
C PHE A 100 -0.91 -14.65 -30.29
N LEU A 101 -0.66 -14.61 -28.98
CA LEU A 101 0.35 -13.73 -28.40
C LEU A 101 1.74 -14.01 -29.00
N GLN A 102 2.12 -15.28 -29.17
CA GLN A 102 3.39 -15.65 -29.78
C GLN A 102 3.54 -15.14 -31.22
N GLN A 103 2.44 -15.09 -31.98
CA GLN A 103 2.44 -14.60 -33.36
C GLN A 103 2.51 -13.08 -33.44
N VAL A 104 1.79 -12.36 -32.58
CA VAL A 104 1.67 -10.89 -32.65
C VAL A 104 2.73 -10.15 -31.82
N ASP A 105 3.20 -10.73 -30.73
CA ASP A 105 4.14 -10.11 -29.79
C ASP A 105 5.02 -11.17 -29.12
N SER A 106 5.94 -11.76 -29.90
CA SER A 106 6.88 -12.79 -29.44
C SER A 106 7.75 -12.33 -28.26
N ALA A 107 8.08 -11.04 -28.20
CA ALA A 107 8.86 -10.46 -27.11
C ALA A 107 8.08 -10.44 -25.78
N SER A 108 6.79 -10.12 -25.80
CA SER A 108 5.92 -10.28 -24.63
C SER A 108 5.70 -11.75 -24.29
N ALA A 109 5.48 -12.62 -25.29
CA ALA A 109 5.29 -14.05 -25.10
C ALA A 109 6.47 -14.72 -24.38
N ALA A 110 7.71 -14.33 -24.69
CA ALA A 110 8.91 -14.85 -24.03
C ALA A 110 8.99 -14.53 -22.53
N LYS A 111 8.32 -13.44 -22.08
CA LYS A 111 8.31 -13.00 -20.67
C LYS A 111 7.08 -13.45 -19.90
N ILE A 112 5.99 -13.73 -20.60
CA ILE A 112 4.70 -14.11 -20.02
C ILE A 112 4.60 -15.63 -20.00
N HIS A 113 4.34 -16.19 -18.82
CA HIS A 113 4.16 -17.64 -18.69
C HIS A 113 2.89 -18.08 -19.47
N PRO A 114 2.88 -19.26 -20.14
CA PRO A 114 1.74 -19.74 -20.92
C PRO A 114 0.40 -19.82 -20.15
N ASN A 115 0.46 -19.92 -18.82
CA ASN A 115 -0.74 -19.97 -17.96
C ASN A 115 -1.17 -18.61 -17.38
N ASP A 116 -0.43 -17.53 -17.65
CA ASP A 116 -0.75 -16.20 -17.15
C ASP A 116 -1.79 -15.51 -18.04
N GLN A 117 -3.05 -15.90 -17.86
CA GLN A 117 -4.18 -15.40 -18.65
C GLN A 117 -4.31 -13.87 -18.59
N VAL A 118 -4.06 -13.28 -17.41
CA VAL A 118 -4.25 -11.84 -17.20
C VAL A 118 -3.27 -11.03 -18.04
N ARG A 119 -1.98 -11.41 -18.04
CA ARG A 119 -0.97 -10.70 -18.83
C ARG A 119 -1.09 -11.01 -20.32
N THR A 120 -1.40 -12.25 -20.70
CA THR A 120 -1.66 -12.61 -22.10
C THR A 120 -2.80 -11.78 -22.66
N LEU A 121 -3.94 -11.75 -21.96
CA LEU A 121 -5.11 -11.01 -22.40
C LEU A 121 -4.85 -9.50 -22.43
N ARG A 122 -4.14 -8.93 -21.45
CA ARG A 122 -3.77 -7.51 -21.49
C ARG A 122 -2.87 -7.18 -22.68
N SER A 123 -1.93 -8.04 -23.03
CA SER A 123 -1.04 -7.83 -24.17
C SER A 123 -1.80 -7.87 -25.50
N LEU A 124 -2.71 -8.84 -25.66
CA LEU A 124 -3.59 -8.93 -26.82
C LEU A 124 -4.59 -7.77 -26.89
N GLU A 125 -5.21 -7.38 -25.77
CA GLU A 125 -6.11 -6.24 -25.68
C GLU A 125 -5.43 -4.96 -26.17
N VAL A 126 -4.20 -4.70 -25.73
CA VAL A 126 -3.41 -3.56 -26.20
C VAL A 126 -3.17 -3.67 -27.71
N PHE A 127 -2.75 -4.83 -28.20
CA PHE A 127 -2.50 -5.03 -29.63
C PHE A 127 -3.75 -4.81 -30.49
N TYR A 128 -4.90 -5.38 -30.13
CA TYR A 128 -6.13 -5.25 -30.90
C TYR A 128 -6.69 -3.82 -30.88
N VAL A 129 -6.48 -3.07 -29.80
CA VAL A 129 -6.91 -1.66 -29.73
C VAL A 129 -5.99 -0.73 -30.51
N THR A 130 -4.67 -0.94 -30.46
CA THR A 130 -3.70 0.03 -31.03
C THR A 130 -3.10 -0.41 -32.36
N GLY A 131 -3.27 -1.67 -32.76
CA GLY A 131 -2.58 -2.30 -33.88
C GLY A 131 -1.07 -2.51 -33.66
N ARG A 132 -0.55 -2.22 -32.45
CA ARG A 132 0.88 -2.28 -32.13
C ARG A 132 1.15 -3.24 -30.97
N PRO A 133 2.19 -4.09 -31.05
CA PRO A 133 2.57 -4.97 -29.95
C PRO A 133 2.78 -4.22 -28.63
N MET A 134 2.44 -4.85 -27.50
CA MET A 134 2.60 -4.24 -26.18
C MET A 134 4.08 -4.01 -25.85
N SER A 135 4.94 -4.96 -26.22
CA SER A 135 6.39 -4.86 -26.03
C SER A 135 7.02 -3.66 -26.73
N ALA A 136 6.45 -3.21 -27.85
CA ALA A 136 6.91 -2.04 -28.61
C ALA A 136 6.43 -0.70 -28.02
N GLN A 137 5.48 -0.73 -27.08
CA GLN A 137 4.91 0.46 -26.43
C GLN A 137 5.37 0.61 -24.98
N GLN A 138 5.85 -0.48 -24.37
CA GLN A 138 6.42 -0.48 -23.03
C GLN A 138 7.88 -0.04 -23.04
N GLY A 139 8.31 0.56 -21.94
CA GLY A 139 9.68 1.00 -21.75
C GLY A 139 9.85 1.66 -20.39
N GLU A 140 11.06 2.06 -20.08
CA GLU A 140 11.40 2.79 -18.87
C GLU A 140 12.05 4.11 -19.27
N GLN A 141 11.67 5.20 -18.61
CA GLN A 141 12.30 6.51 -18.76
C GLN A 141 12.45 7.10 -17.36
N PRO A 142 13.51 6.72 -16.63
CA PRO A 142 13.73 7.16 -15.27
C PRO A 142 13.71 8.70 -15.17
N PRO A 143 13.18 9.27 -14.08
CA PRO A 143 13.22 10.71 -13.87
C PRO A 143 14.66 11.23 -13.78
N THR A 144 14.85 12.52 -14.12
CA THR A 144 16.17 13.17 -14.08
C THR A 144 16.56 13.67 -12.69
N TYR A 145 15.61 13.74 -11.75
CA TYR A 145 15.87 14.13 -10.38
C TYR A 145 16.36 12.93 -9.55
N PRO A 146 17.22 13.15 -8.55
CA PRO A 146 17.73 12.08 -7.71
C PRO A 146 16.60 11.52 -6.83
N ILE A 147 16.64 10.20 -6.60
CA ILE A 147 15.65 9.49 -5.78
C ILE A 147 16.39 8.65 -4.75
N LEU A 148 16.12 8.89 -3.48
CA LEU A 148 16.54 8.02 -2.38
C LEU A 148 15.45 6.97 -2.13
N GLN A 149 15.82 5.69 -2.23
CA GLN A 149 14.90 4.59 -1.95
C GLN A 149 15.31 3.91 -0.65
N LEU A 150 14.40 3.94 0.34
CA LEU A 150 14.61 3.36 1.65
C LEU A 150 13.61 2.21 1.84
N GLY A 151 14.12 1.05 2.26
CA GLY A 151 13.33 -0.13 2.57
C GLY A 151 13.39 -0.43 4.07
N LEU A 152 12.26 -0.77 4.67
CA LEU A 152 12.19 -1.29 6.03
C LEU A 152 11.96 -2.80 5.97
N ASP A 153 12.86 -3.59 6.56
CA ASP A 153 12.72 -5.04 6.66
C ASP A 153 12.91 -5.46 8.12
N CYS A 154 12.20 -6.52 8.54
CA CYS A 154 12.51 -7.15 9.81
C CYS A 154 13.74 -8.04 9.64
N GLN A 155 14.60 -8.11 10.67
CA GLN A 155 15.79 -8.97 10.64
C GLN A 155 15.41 -10.44 10.44
N SER A 156 14.30 -10.88 11.04
CA SER A 156 13.83 -12.26 10.98
C SER A 156 12.41 -12.41 10.41
N VAL A 157 12.15 -13.54 9.75
CA VAL A 157 10.82 -13.89 9.24
C VAL A 157 9.84 -14.09 10.40
N GLU A 158 10.31 -14.66 11.50
CA GLU A 158 9.53 -14.92 12.70
C GLU A 158 9.04 -13.63 13.36
N GLN A 159 9.86 -12.57 13.37
CA GLN A 159 9.44 -11.24 13.84
C GLN A 159 8.35 -10.66 12.95
N SER A 160 8.53 -10.71 11.62
CA SER A 160 7.52 -10.26 10.66
C SER A 160 6.19 -11.00 10.85
N ASP A 161 6.26 -12.34 11.02
CA ASP A 161 5.11 -13.19 11.25
C ASP A 161 4.36 -12.85 12.54
N ARG A 162 5.08 -12.58 13.64
CA ARG A 162 4.48 -12.13 14.90
C ARG A 162 3.78 -10.77 14.76
N ARG A 163 4.39 -9.82 14.04
CA ARG A 163 3.78 -8.50 13.77
C ARG A 163 2.51 -8.64 12.95
N ILE A 164 2.50 -9.54 11.96
CA ILE A 164 1.31 -9.85 11.15
C ILE A 164 0.18 -10.45 12.01
N GLU A 165 0.50 -11.42 12.87
CA GLU A 165 -0.47 -12.01 13.80
C GLU A 165 -1.07 -10.96 14.72
N GLN A 166 -0.22 -10.19 15.40
CA GLN A 166 -0.64 -9.13 16.32
C GLN A 166 -1.49 -8.07 15.62
N ARG A 167 -1.08 -7.63 14.43
CA ARG A 167 -1.85 -6.67 13.62
C ARG A 167 -3.23 -7.23 13.26
N THR A 168 -3.32 -8.51 12.91
CA THR A 168 -4.60 -9.13 12.57
C THR A 168 -5.55 -9.13 13.77
N GLU A 169 -5.06 -9.50 14.96
CA GLU A 169 -5.83 -9.41 16.21
C GLU A 169 -6.30 -7.98 16.49
N GLN A 170 -5.40 -7.00 16.33
CA GLN A 170 -5.72 -5.59 16.53
C GLN A 170 -6.78 -5.09 15.55
N MET A 171 -6.72 -5.48 14.28
CA MET A 171 -7.74 -5.11 13.28
C MET A 171 -9.12 -5.68 13.66
N VAL A 172 -9.18 -6.93 14.09
CA VAL A 172 -10.44 -7.55 14.56
C VAL A 172 -10.97 -6.83 15.80
N ALA A 173 -10.11 -6.56 16.78
CA ALA A 173 -10.48 -5.82 18.00
C ALA A 173 -10.93 -4.38 17.70
N ALA A 174 -10.37 -3.75 16.66
CA ALA A 174 -10.74 -2.42 16.20
C ALA A 174 -12.03 -2.38 15.36
N GLY A 175 -12.67 -3.52 15.12
CA GLY A 175 -13.98 -3.60 14.48
C GLY A 175 -13.96 -3.92 12.99
N LEU A 176 -12.92 -4.62 12.49
CA LEU A 176 -12.83 -5.04 11.08
C LEU A 176 -14.06 -5.85 10.62
N VAL A 177 -14.62 -6.69 11.49
CA VAL A 177 -15.81 -7.51 11.15
C VAL A 177 -17.00 -6.61 10.84
N GLN A 178 -17.23 -5.59 11.67
CA GLN A 178 -18.31 -4.63 11.52
C GLN A 178 -18.09 -3.74 10.29
N GLU A 179 -16.83 -3.37 10.00
CA GLU A 179 -16.49 -2.64 8.77
C GLU A 179 -16.86 -3.45 7.53
N VAL A 180 -16.46 -4.73 7.46
CA VAL A 180 -16.74 -5.62 6.33
C VAL A 180 -18.26 -5.80 6.16
N GLU A 181 -18.98 -6.03 7.25
CA GLU A 181 -20.44 -6.16 7.24
C GLU A 181 -21.12 -4.89 6.68
N SER A 182 -20.71 -3.72 7.17
CA SER A 182 -21.22 -2.43 6.71
C SER A 182 -20.97 -2.19 5.22
N LEU A 183 -19.78 -2.55 4.73
CA LEU A 183 -19.44 -2.46 3.31
C LEU A 183 -20.30 -3.39 2.44
N CYS A 184 -20.51 -4.64 2.88
CA CYS A 184 -21.41 -5.59 2.21
C CYS A 184 -22.84 -5.06 2.13
N GLN A 185 -23.37 -4.52 3.22
CA GLN A 185 -24.73 -3.99 3.28
C GLN A 185 -24.90 -2.73 2.41
N LYS A 186 -23.89 -1.84 2.40
CA LYS A 186 -23.99 -0.55 1.71
C LYS A 186 -23.71 -0.64 0.21
N TYR A 187 -22.78 -1.49 -0.21
CA TYR A 187 -22.27 -1.52 -1.59
C TYR A 187 -22.40 -2.89 -2.27
N GLY A 188 -22.90 -3.91 -1.58
CA GLY A 188 -23.04 -5.28 -2.07
C GLY A 188 -21.80 -6.14 -1.83
N ALA A 189 -22.01 -7.45 -1.73
CA ALA A 189 -20.96 -8.44 -1.46
C ALA A 189 -19.94 -8.62 -2.61
N ASP A 190 -20.33 -8.20 -3.82
CA ASP A 190 -19.50 -8.24 -5.04
C ASP A 190 -18.54 -7.05 -5.17
N LEU A 191 -18.54 -6.12 -4.21
CA LEU A 191 -17.63 -4.98 -4.20
C LEU A 191 -16.17 -5.46 -4.32
N PRO A 192 -15.39 -5.02 -5.33
CA PRO A 192 -14.03 -5.51 -5.54
C PRO A 192 -13.07 -5.34 -4.35
N LEU A 193 -13.29 -4.30 -3.53
CA LEU A 193 -12.55 -4.09 -2.27
C LEU A 193 -12.68 -5.28 -1.32
N LEU A 194 -13.84 -5.93 -1.30
CA LEU A 194 -14.12 -7.10 -0.45
C LEU A 194 -13.40 -8.37 -0.92
N ASN A 195 -12.67 -8.32 -2.03
CA ASN A 195 -11.79 -9.41 -2.48
C ASN A 195 -10.32 -9.14 -2.14
N THR A 196 -10.04 -8.06 -1.40
CA THR A 196 -8.70 -7.77 -0.89
C THR A 196 -8.41 -8.56 0.38
N LEU A 197 -7.12 -8.67 0.69
CA LEU A 197 -6.58 -9.38 1.85
C LEU A 197 -7.21 -8.87 3.16
N GLY A 198 -7.64 -9.79 4.02
CA GLY A 198 -8.41 -9.51 5.23
C GLY A 198 -9.90 -9.45 4.91
N TYR A 199 -10.32 -8.54 4.04
CA TYR A 199 -11.74 -8.37 3.71
C TYR A 199 -12.37 -9.62 3.11
N ALA A 200 -11.65 -10.35 2.24
CA ALA A 200 -12.15 -11.56 1.61
C ALA A 200 -12.43 -12.68 2.63
N GLU A 201 -11.52 -12.87 3.58
CA GLU A 201 -11.63 -13.89 4.63
C GLU A 201 -12.76 -13.56 5.61
N PHE A 202 -12.88 -12.28 6.02
CA PHE A 202 -13.97 -11.86 6.90
C PHE A 202 -15.33 -11.82 6.18
N LYS A 203 -15.36 -11.58 4.86
CA LYS A 203 -16.57 -11.74 4.05
C LYS A 203 -17.05 -13.20 4.07
N GLN A 204 -16.15 -14.17 3.93
CA GLN A 204 -16.48 -15.60 4.01
C GLN A 204 -16.97 -15.99 5.41
N TYR A 205 -16.39 -15.41 6.46
CA TYR A 205 -16.90 -15.56 7.83
C TYR A 205 -18.35 -15.07 7.95
N LEU A 206 -18.66 -13.88 7.43
CA LEU A 206 -20.02 -13.32 7.45
C LEU A 206 -21.01 -14.14 6.62
N ALA A 207 -20.55 -14.82 5.57
CA ALA A 207 -21.34 -15.75 4.77
C ALA A 207 -21.59 -17.10 5.48
N GLY A 208 -20.89 -17.38 6.58
CA GLY A 208 -20.97 -18.65 7.31
C GLY A 208 -20.07 -19.76 6.76
N ASP A 209 -19.24 -19.47 5.75
CA ASP A 209 -18.32 -20.44 5.13
C ASP A 209 -17.11 -20.76 6.02
N LEU A 210 -16.73 -19.82 6.89
CA LEU A 210 -15.61 -19.93 7.82
C LEU A 210 -16.04 -19.56 9.24
N SER A 211 -15.40 -20.16 10.24
CA SER A 211 -15.40 -19.62 11.60
C SER A 211 -14.50 -18.38 11.71
N LEU A 212 -14.71 -17.58 12.76
CA LEU A 212 -13.89 -16.40 13.03
C LEU A 212 -12.39 -16.75 13.14
N GLN A 213 -12.07 -17.88 13.79
CA GLN A 213 -10.68 -18.32 13.93
C GLN A 213 -10.08 -18.72 12.57
N GLN A 214 -10.85 -19.43 11.72
CA GLN A 214 -10.37 -19.78 10.38
C GLN A 214 -10.13 -18.54 9.52
N ALA A 215 -11.02 -17.55 9.56
CA ALA A 215 -10.83 -16.29 8.83
C ALA A 215 -9.56 -15.54 9.27
N LYS A 216 -9.28 -15.50 10.58
CA LYS A 216 -8.04 -14.94 11.13
C LYS A 216 -6.80 -15.72 10.66
N THR A 217 -6.82 -17.05 10.77
CA THR A 217 -5.70 -17.90 10.32
C THR A 217 -5.40 -17.72 8.84
N LEU A 218 -6.43 -17.66 7.99
CA LEU A 218 -6.27 -17.42 6.56
C LEU A 218 -5.76 -16.00 6.26
N THR A 219 -6.29 -14.99 6.96
CA THR A 219 -5.81 -13.60 6.85
C THR A 219 -4.31 -13.52 7.14
N ILE A 220 -3.86 -14.15 8.22
CA ILE A 220 -2.46 -14.21 8.62
C ILE A 220 -1.63 -14.91 7.53
N LEU A 221 -2.07 -16.10 7.09
CA LEU A 221 -1.38 -16.88 6.05
C LEU A 221 -1.22 -16.07 4.75
N HIS A 222 -2.30 -15.49 4.25
CA HIS A 222 -2.27 -14.74 3.00
C HIS A 222 -1.47 -13.43 3.15
N THR A 223 -1.46 -12.81 4.34
CA THR A 223 -0.64 -11.65 4.64
C THR A 223 0.85 -12.00 4.64
N ARG A 224 1.23 -13.15 5.20
CA ARG A 224 2.61 -13.67 5.14
C ARG A 224 3.06 -13.91 3.70
N GLN A 225 2.22 -14.55 2.90
CA GLN A 225 2.51 -14.78 1.48
C GLN A 225 2.66 -13.47 0.73
N PHE A 226 1.82 -12.47 1.03
CA PHE A 226 1.91 -11.15 0.43
C PHE A 226 3.20 -10.42 0.85
N ALA A 227 3.53 -10.39 2.15
CA ALA A 227 4.76 -9.81 2.67
C ALA A 227 6.01 -10.48 2.07
N LYS A 228 6.01 -11.81 1.94
CA LYS A 228 7.08 -12.55 1.25
C LYS A 228 7.23 -12.10 -0.21
N ARG A 229 6.13 -11.98 -0.95
CA ARG A 229 6.15 -11.49 -2.34
C ARG A 229 6.69 -10.06 -2.42
N GLN A 230 6.29 -9.18 -1.51
CA GLN A 230 6.83 -7.81 -1.44
C GLN A 230 8.34 -7.83 -1.19
N ARG A 231 8.80 -8.61 -0.21
CA ARG A 231 10.23 -8.76 0.12
C ARG A 231 11.03 -9.25 -1.08
N THR A 232 10.55 -10.30 -1.77
CA THR A 232 11.19 -10.79 -3.00
C THR A 232 11.23 -9.73 -4.10
N TRP A 233 10.15 -8.97 -4.28
CA TRP A 233 10.07 -7.93 -5.30
C TRP A 233 11.08 -6.79 -5.04
N PHE A 234 11.10 -6.26 -3.82
CA PHE A 234 11.96 -5.12 -3.49
C PHE A 234 13.44 -5.51 -3.37
N ARG A 235 13.76 -6.71 -2.88
CA ARG A 235 15.16 -7.18 -2.82
C ARG A 235 15.82 -7.36 -4.19
N ALA A 236 15.03 -7.43 -5.26
CA ALA A 236 15.57 -7.47 -6.61
C ALA A 236 16.10 -6.11 -7.08
N ASP A 237 15.76 -5.00 -6.40
CA ASP A 237 16.27 -3.66 -6.74
C ASP A 237 17.48 -3.31 -5.84
N PRO A 238 18.71 -3.25 -6.38
CA PRO A 238 19.90 -2.92 -5.61
C PRO A 238 19.98 -1.45 -5.19
N ALA A 239 19.10 -0.59 -5.72
CA ALA A 239 19.05 0.83 -5.34
C ALA A 239 18.32 1.08 -4.01
N ILE A 240 17.69 0.05 -3.42
CA ILE A 240 17.00 0.18 -2.14
C ILE A 240 17.99 -0.04 -1.01
N GLU A 241 18.09 0.97 -0.15
CA GLU A 241 18.86 0.90 1.09
C GLU A 241 17.98 0.36 2.22
N TRP A 242 18.41 -0.74 2.83
CA TRP A 242 17.60 -1.47 3.80
C TRP A 242 17.96 -1.07 5.23
N PHE A 243 16.93 -0.75 6.00
CA PHE A 243 17.01 -0.45 7.43
C PHE A 243 16.22 -1.50 8.21
N ASP A 244 16.70 -1.80 9.40
CA ASP A 244 16.02 -2.71 10.31
C ASP A 244 14.80 -2.04 10.94
N ALA A 245 13.61 -2.57 10.63
CA ALA A 245 12.34 -2.07 11.13
C ALA A 245 12.15 -2.23 12.65
N ASP A 246 13.04 -2.97 13.32
CA ASP A 246 13.05 -3.21 14.77
C ASP A 246 14.23 -2.49 15.47
N SER A 247 15.06 -1.74 14.74
CA SER A 247 16.15 -0.94 15.32
C SER A 247 15.57 0.15 16.22
N PRO A 248 16.03 0.29 17.48
CA PRO A 248 15.62 1.38 18.35
C PRO A 248 16.12 2.75 17.85
N MET A 249 17.13 2.75 16.98
CA MET A 249 17.71 3.94 16.35
C MET A 249 17.26 4.14 14.91
N LEU A 250 16.23 3.39 14.46
CA LEU A 250 15.75 3.42 13.08
C LEU A 250 15.48 4.86 12.60
N LEU A 251 14.85 5.67 13.45
CA LEU A 251 14.48 7.03 13.07
C LEU A 251 15.71 7.89 12.86
N GLU A 252 16.67 7.82 13.77
CA GLU A 252 17.95 8.54 13.71
C GLU A 252 18.78 8.09 12.51
N GLU A 253 18.89 6.78 12.27
CA GLU A 253 19.62 6.19 11.15
C GLU A 253 19.05 6.64 9.80
N VAL A 254 17.72 6.53 9.63
CA VAL A 254 17.03 6.96 8.42
C VAL A 254 17.15 8.47 8.24
N TRP A 255 16.99 9.25 9.31
CA TRP A 255 17.07 10.71 9.24
C TRP A 255 18.46 11.18 8.84
N GLN A 256 19.51 10.62 9.45
CA GLN A 256 20.89 10.92 9.08
C GLN A 256 21.13 10.63 7.59
N ARG A 257 20.67 9.46 7.11
CA ARG A 257 20.84 9.10 5.70
C ARG A 257 20.13 10.06 4.75
N VAL A 258 18.93 10.50 5.10
CA VAL A 258 18.18 11.51 4.35
C VAL A 258 18.94 12.84 4.32
N GLN A 259 19.51 13.28 5.44
CA GLN A 259 20.31 14.51 5.51
C GLN A 259 21.55 14.43 4.60
N GLU A 260 22.28 13.32 4.63
CA GLU A 260 23.43 13.07 3.76
C GLU A 260 23.02 13.09 2.27
N PHE A 261 21.89 12.48 1.93
CA PHE A 261 21.38 12.51 0.56
C PHE A 261 21.07 13.94 0.10
N LEU A 262 20.43 14.74 0.93
CA LEU A 262 20.08 16.12 0.62
C LEU A 262 21.33 16.99 0.45
N LEU A 263 22.35 16.83 1.30
CA LEU A 263 23.60 17.59 1.18
C LEU A 263 24.35 17.28 -0.12
N ASN A 264 24.30 16.04 -0.59
CA ASN A 264 25.00 15.60 -1.79
C ASN A 264 24.29 15.99 -3.11
N HIS A 265 23.03 16.47 -3.03
CA HIS A 265 22.19 16.77 -4.19
C HIS A 265 21.56 18.17 -4.13
N GLN A 266 22.18 19.09 -3.39
CA GLN A 266 21.91 20.53 -3.43
C GLN A 266 22.51 21.20 -4.66
#